data_AF-A0A9E0BGE7-F1
#
_entry.id   AF-A0A9E0BGE7-F1
#
_cell.length_a   1.000
_cell.length_b   1.000
_cell.length_c   1.000
_cell.angle_alpha   90.00
_cell.angle_beta   90.00
_cell.angle_gamma   90.00
#
_symmetry.space_group_name_H-M   'P 1'
#
loop_
_entity.id
_entity.type
_entity.pdbx_description
1 polymer ?
#
loop_
_entity_poly.entity_id
_entity_poly.type
_entity_poly.pdbx_seq_one_letter_code
_entity_poly.pdbx_strand_id
1 'polypeptide(L)'
;MQPFVLYGNRLNIPVTREFKQLVNITIAAGKFILLHPNYDLIREAMRLEMFEDTRLEDFEVHTWQYEIGEVISYDLEEVLFFYTLLDLSCRIFLCEIGDDLRQMAIDSGETNTDEFNRVRSFFLKQAQEYLIQLRNCYSDNETFRVLQGKFEQLNSLA
;
A
#
# COMPACT_ATOMS: atom_id res chain seq x y z
N MET A 1 16.71 -4.85 6.54
CA MET A 1 15.29 -5.13 6.86
C MET A 1 15.23 -6.50 7.54
N GLN A 2 14.45 -6.65 8.61
CA GLN A 2 14.27 -7.95 9.28
C GLN A 2 13.36 -8.86 8.42
N PRO A 3 13.57 -10.19 8.42
CA PRO A 3 12.81 -11.10 7.56
C PRO A 3 11.35 -11.21 8.01
N PHE A 4 10.42 -11.32 7.04
CA PHE A 4 9.05 -11.74 7.30
C PHE A 4 9.03 -13.13 7.91
N VAL A 5 8.25 -13.32 8.96
CA VAL A 5 8.06 -14.63 9.57
C VAL A 5 6.63 -15.08 9.30
N LEU A 6 6.51 -16.17 8.54
CA LEU A 6 5.23 -16.84 8.34
C LEU A 6 5.00 -17.81 9.49
N TYR A 7 3.95 -17.55 10.28
CA TYR A 7 3.46 -18.50 11.27
C TYR A 7 2.13 -19.06 10.78
N GLY A 8 2.18 -20.25 10.17
CA GLY A 8 1.05 -20.78 9.40
C GLY A 8 0.78 -19.91 8.17
N ASN A 9 -0.45 -19.41 8.05
CA ASN A 9 -0.86 -18.51 6.96
C ASN A 9 -0.74 -17.02 7.34
N ARG A 10 -0.33 -16.70 8.57
CA ARG A 10 -0.24 -15.31 9.06
C ARG A 10 1.13 -14.72 8.78
N LEU A 11 1.14 -13.48 8.34
CA LEU A 11 2.35 -12.69 8.15
C LEU A 11 2.68 -11.95 9.43
N ASN A 12 3.88 -12.16 9.96
CA ASN A 12 4.33 -11.48 11.17
C ASN A 12 5.50 -10.58 10.83
N ILE A 13 5.36 -9.29 11.19
CA ILE A 13 6.31 -8.24 10.86
C ILE A 13 6.69 -7.49 12.14
N PRO A 14 7.99 -7.36 12.46
CA PRO A 14 8.44 -6.46 13.51
C PRO A 14 8.08 -5.01 13.18
N VAL A 15 7.41 -4.32 14.09
CA VAL A 15 6.99 -2.93 13.91
C VAL A 15 8.20 -2.03 14.14
N THR A 16 8.82 -1.60 13.04
CA THR A 16 9.89 -0.59 13.06
C THR A 16 9.34 0.80 12.72
N ARG A 17 10.16 1.84 12.92
CA ARG A 17 9.80 3.21 12.50
C ARG A 17 9.56 3.29 10.99
N GLU A 18 10.41 2.62 10.22
CA GLU A 18 10.33 2.55 8.76
C GLU A 18 9.05 1.85 8.31
N PHE A 19 8.70 0.73 8.96
CA PHE A 19 7.45 0.03 8.69
C PHE A 19 6.22 0.90 9.00
N LYS A 20 6.20 1.57 10.17
CA LYS A 20 5.12 2.52 10.50
C LYS A 20 5.00 3.64 9.47
N GLN A 21 6.12 4.21 9.03
CA GLN A 21 6.12 5.23 7.98
C GLN A 21 5.57 4.70 6.66
N LEU A 22 6.00 3.50 6.25
CA LEU A 22 5.50 2.83 5.05
C LEU A 22 3.98 2.66 5.11
N VAL A 23 3.47 2.09 6.21
CA VAL A 23 2.03 1.83 6.37
C VAL A 23 1.25 3.14 6.44
N ASN A 24 1.72 4.15 7.17
CA ASN A 24 1.03 5.44 7.26
C ASN A 24 0.91 6.14 5.90
N ILE A 25 1.97 6.14 5.09
CA ILE A 25 1.93 6.69 3.73
C ILE A 25 0.97 5.88 2.86
N THR A 26 0.98 4.56 3.00
CA THR A 26 0.11 3.63 2.26
C THR A 26 -1.37 3.86 2.61
N ILE A 27 -1.71 4.05 3.89
CA ILE A 27 -3.06 4.40 4.36
C ILE A 27 -3.47 5.77 3.86
N ALA A 28 -2.59 6.78 3.95
CA ALA A 28 -2.89 8.12 3.46
C ALA A 28 -3.17 8.15 1.95
N ALA A 29 -2.38 7.42 1.16
CA ALA A 29 -2.65 7.22 -0.26
C ALA A 29 -3.99 6.49 -0.48
N GLY A 30 -4.30 5.48 0.34
CA GLY A 30 -5.61 4.82 0.36
C GLY A 30 -6.78 5.78 0.58
N LYS A 31 -6.69 6.66 1.58
CA LYS A 31 -7.71 7.68 1.84
C LYS A 31 -7.85 8.63 0.66
N PHE A 32 -6.73 9.03 0.06
CA PHE A 32 -6.74 9.86 -1.14
C PHE A 32 -7.47 9.18 -2.31
N ILE A 33 -7.24 7.88 -2.53
CA ILE A 33 -7.92 7.07 -3.57
C ILE A 33 -9.45 7.18 -3.42
N LEU A 34 -9.97 6.99 -2.20
CA LEU A 34 -11.41 7.00 -1.95
C LEU A 34 -12.04 8.38 -2.18
N LEU A 35 -11.29 9.44 -1.91
CA LEU A 35 -11.77 10.81 -2.05
C LEU A 35 -11.72 11.33 -3.51
N HIS A 36 -10.96 10.67 -4.39
CA HIS A 36 -10.73 11.13 -5.76
C HIS A 36 -11.03 10.03 -6.81
N PRO A 37 -12.30 9.59 -6.94
CA PRO A 37 -12.68 8.54 -7.89
C PRO A 37 -12.70 9.01 -9.36
N ASN A 38 -12.19 10.20 -9.65
CA ASN A 38 -12.16 10.78 -10.99
C ASN A 38 -11.02 10.23 -11.86
N TYR A 39 -9.97 9.67 -11.26
CA TYR A 39 -8.84 9.11 -12.01
C TYR A 39 -9.16 7.70 -12.53
N ASP A 40 -8.78 7.41 -13.78
CA ASP A 40 -9.06 6.11 -14.43
C ASP A 40 -8.49 4.93 -13.65
N LEU A 41 -7.24 5.05 -13.17
CA LEU A 41 -6.59 4.04 -12.34
C LEU A 41 -7.43 3.69 -11.11
N ILE A 42 -7.99 4.70 -10.44
CA ILE A 42 -8.79 4.54 -9.22
C ILE A 42 -10.13 3.90 -9.57
N ARG A 43 -10.80 4.38 -10.63
CA ARG A 43 -12.07 3.82 -11.09
C ARG A 43 -11.95 2.34 -11.43
N GLU A 44 -10.90 1.96 -12.13
CA GLU A 44 -10.67 0.58 -12.51
C GLU A 44 -10.29 -0.30 -11.31
N ALA A 45 -9.47 0.20 -10.39
CA ALA A 45 -9.17 -0.52 -9.14
C ALA A 45 -10.44 -0.78 -8.30
N MET A 46 -11.35 0.21 -8.22
CA MET A 46 -12.65 0.05 -7.57
C MET A 46 -13.56 -0.93 -8.33
N ARG A 47 -13.61 -0.85 -9.67
CA ARG A 47 -14.39 -1.78 -10.52
C ARG A 47 -13.94 -3.23 -10.38
N LEU A 48 -12.64 -3.45 -10.17
CA LEU A 48 -12.06 -4.77 -9.93
C LEU A 48 -12.21 -5.24 -8.48
N GLU A 49 -12.91 -4.49 -7.62
CA GLU A 49 -13.10 -4.82 -6.20
C GLU A 49 -11.75 -5.07 -5.50
N MET A 50 -10.76 -4.23 -5.81
CA MET A 50 -9.42 -4.30 -5.24
C MET A 50 -9.32 -3.50 -3.94
N PHE A 51 -10.24 -2.57 -3.72
CA PHE A 51 -10.15 -1.59 -2.65
C PHE A 51 -11.53 -1.14 -2.16
N GLU A 52 -11.71 -1.10 -0.83
CA GLU A 52 -12.97 -0.78 -0.15
C GLU A 52 -12.68 0.06 1.11
N ASP A 53 -13.58 1.00 1.43
CA ASP A 53 -13.43 1.97 2.54
C ASP A 53 -13.40 1.29 3.91
N THR A 54 -14.34 0.39 4.19
CA THR A 54 -14.41 -0.34 5.46
C THR A 54 -13.14 -1.15 5.72
N ARG A 55 -12.57 -1.78 4.68
CA ARG A 55 -11.33 -2.55 4.80
C ARG A 55 -10.12 -1.65 5.07
N LEU A 56 -10.12 -0.41 4.56
CA LEU A 56 -9.08 0.57 4.87
C LEU A 56 -9.13 0.99 6.34
N GLU A 57 -10.34 1.27 6.85
CA GLU A 57 -10.54 1.63 8.25
C GLU A 57 -10.13 0.49 9.19
N ASP A 58 -10.58 -0.74 8.92
CA ASP A 58 -10.21 -1.93 9.70
C ASP A 58 -8.68 -2.14 9.72
N PHE A 59 -8.03 -2.01 8.57
CA PHE A 59 -6.58 -2.15 8.44
C PHE A 59 -5.81 -1.06 9.18
N GLU A 60 -6.29 0.19 9.12
CA GLU A 60 -5.71 1.31 9.86
C GLU A 60 -5.82 1.08 11.37
N VAL A 61 -7.02 0.75 11.85
CA VAL A 61 -7.28 0.46 13.27
C VAL A 61 -6.39 -0.67 13.76
N HIS A 62 -6.31 -1.78 13.02
CA HIS A 62 -5.47 -2.90 13.40
C HIS A 62 -3.99 -2.48 13.46
N THR A 63 -3.48 -1.75 12.46
CA THR A 63 -2.08 -1.34 12.46
C THR A 63 -1.75 -0.33 13.56
N TRP A 64 -2.69 0.53 13.93
CA TRP A 64 -2.51 1.53 14.98
C TRP A 64 -2.38 0.94 16.37
N GLN A 65 -2.94 -0.26 16.61
CA GLN A 65 -2.86 -0.94 17.91
C GLN A 65 -1.45 -1.41 18.30
N TYR A 66 -0.51 -1.45 17.34
CA TYR A 66 0.84 -1.93 17.58
C TYR A 66 1.87 -0.80 17.65
N GLU A 67 2.74 -0.84 18.64
CA GLU A 67 3.81 0.13 18.88
C GLU A 67 5.16 -0.33 18.32
N ILE A 68 6.10 0.61 18.21
CA ILE A 68 7.47 0.30 17.77
C ILE A 68 8.11 -0.70 18.73
N GLY A 69 8.67 -1.79 18.17
CA GLY A 69 9.29 -2.88 18.93
C GLY A 69 8.37 -4.08 19.15
N GLU A 70 7.08 -3.96 18.83
CA GLU A 70 6.14 -5.08 18.84
C GLU A 70 6.17 -5.87 17.52
N VAL A 71 5.41 -6.96 17.45
CA VAL A 71 5.23 -7.77 16.24
C VAL A 71 3.76 -7.74 15.85
N ILE A 72 3.48 -7.19 14.68
CA ILE A 72 2.13 -7.20 14.10
C ILE A 72 1.90 -8.52 13.35
N SER A 73 0.67 -9.03 13.40
CA SER A 73 0.29 -10.31 12.79
C SER A 73 -0.93 -10.16 11.91
N TYR A 74 -0.72 -10.12 10.59
CA TYR A 74 -1.78 -10.05 9.60
C TYR A 74 -2.28 -11.42 9.20
N ASP A 75 -3.59 -11.58 9.05
CA ASP A 75 -4.14 -12.74 8.37
C ASP A 75 -4.01 -12.63 6.83
N LEU A 76 -4.45 -13.65 6.11
CA LEU A 76 -4.31 -13.66 4.65
C LEU A 76 -5.10 -12.53 3.98
N GLU A 77 -6.31 -12.20 4.44
CA GLU A 77 -7.14 -11.17 3.83
C GLU A 77 -6.51 -9.79 4.02
N GLU A 78 -5.95 -9.55 5.19
CA GLU A 78 -5.19 -8.33 5.52
C GLU A 78 -3.90 -8.24 4.73
N VAL A 79 -3.18 -9.36 4.54
CA VAL A 79 -1.98 -9.39 3.68
C VAL A 79 -2.34 -9.05 2.24
N LEU A 80 -3.42 -9.62 1.70
CA LEU A 80 -3.90 -9.32 0.36
C LEU A 80 -4.33 -7.87 0.23
N PHE A 81 -4.99 -7.31 1.24
CA PHE A 81 -5.37 -5.91 1.28
C PHE A 81 -4.14 -5.00 1.31
N PHE A 82 -3.20 -5.27 2.22
CA PHE A 82 -1.97 -4.49 2.37
C PHE A 82 -1.14 -4.54 1.09
N TYR A 83 -0.98 -5.72 0.49
CA TYR A 83 -0.32 -5.88 -0.81
C TYR A 83 -1.00 -5.01 -1.87
N THR A 84 -2.34 -5.03 -1.90
CA THR A 84 -3.11 -4.28 -2.89
C THR A 84 -2.93 -2.78 -2.75
N LEU A 85 -3.08 -2.29 -1.52
CA LEU A 85 -2.96 -0.88 -1.19
C LEU A 85 -1.54 -0.36 -1.45
N LEU A 86 -0.53 -1.18 -1.16
CA LEU A 86 0.87 -0.83 -1.39
C LEU A 86 1.19 -0.72 -2.89
N ASP A 87 0.72 -1.65 -3.72
CA ASP A 87 0.91 -1.61 -5.17
C ASP A 87 0.18 -0.42 -5.82
N LEU A 88 -1.08 -0.18 -5.43
CA LEU A 88 -1.85 0.99 -5.89
C LEU A 88 -1.18 2.31 -5.48
N SER A 89 -0.68 2.40 -4.25
CA SER A 89 0.07 3.56 -3.77
C SER A 89 1.31 3.83 -4.62
N CYS A 90 2.08 2.78 -4.96
CA CYS A 90 3.21 2.91 -5.87
C CYS A 90 2.81 3.48 -7.22
N ARG A 91 1.74 2.96 -7.82
CA ARG A 91 1.24 3.44 -9.14
C ARG A 91 0.84 4.89 -9.09
N ILE A 92 0.13 5.29 -8.04
CA ILE A 92 -0.29 6.68 -7.81
C ILE A 92 0.92 7.60 -7.77
N PHE A 93 1.95 7.26 -7.00
CA PHE A 93 3.17 8.08 -6.92
C PHE A 93 3.98 8.14 -8.23
N LEU A 94 3.73 7.23 -9.17
CA LEU A 94 4.43 7.12 -10.45
C LEU A 94 3.66 7.73 -11.63
N CYS A 95 2.40 8.13 -11.46
CA CYS A 95 1.58 8.74 -12.50
C CYS A 95 1.19 10.20 -12.15
N GLU A 96 0.35 10.82 -12.99
CA GLU A 96 -0.12 12.21 -12.83
C GLU A 96 -0.80 12.46 -11.48
N ILE A 97 -1.42 11.44 -10.88
CA ILE A 97 -2.03 11.50 -9.55
C ILE A 97 -0.97 11.86 -8.49
N GLY A 98 0.25 11.35 -8.65
CA GLY A 98 1.37 11.64 -7.76
C GLY A 98 1.88 13.07 -7.90
N ASP A 99 1.76 13.66 -9.08
CA ASP A 99 2.07 15.07 -9.30
C ASP A 99 1.01 15.99 -8.69
N ASP A 100 -0.27 15.62 -8.77
CA ASP A 100 -1.38 16.33 -8.12
C ASP A 100 -1.26 16.25 -6.58
N LEU A 101 -0.95 15.07 -6.04
CA LEU A 101 -0.64 14.88 -4.61
C LEU A 101 0.51 15.78 -4.15
N ARG A 102 1.58 15.86 -4.95
CA ARG A 102 2.71 16.75 -4.66
C ARG A 102 2.25 18.20 -4.60
N GLN A 103 1.46 18.63 -5.59
CA GLN A 103 0.99 20.00 -5.69
C GLN A 103 0.11 20.36 -4.49
N MET A 104 -0.83 19.50 -4.10
CA MET A 104 -1.67 19.68 -2.93
C MET A 104 -0.88 19.78 -1.61
N ALA A 105 0.14 18.93 -1.43
CA ALA A 105 0.99 18.94 -0.24
C ALA A 105 1.88 20.19 -0.14
N ILE A 106 2.30 20.74 -1.29
CA ILE A 106 3.06 21.99 -1.35
C ILE A 106 2.14 23.20 -1.10
N ASP A 107 0.97 23.24 -1.73
CA ASP A 107 0.03 24.36 -1.63
C ASP A 107 -0.58 24.50 -0.23
N SER A 108 -0.71 23.39 0.49
CA SER A 108 -1.13 23.37 1.90
C SER A 108 -0.01 23.77 2.88
N GLY A 109 1.23 23.87 2.41
CA GLY A 109 2.41 24.16 3.24
C GLY A 109 2.87 22.98 4.10
N GLU A 110 2.38 21.77 3.85
CA GLU A 110 2.77 20.56 4.58
C GLU A 110 4.19 20.11 4.24
N THR A 111 4.66 20.39 3.02
CA THR A 111 6.01 20.03 2.57
C THR A 111 6.51 20.95 1.45
N ASN A 112 7.71 20.67 0.93
CA ASN A 112 8.29 21.29 -0.25
C ASN A 112 8.66 20.24 -1.30
N THR A 113 8.98 20.68 -2.53
CA THR A 113 9.31 19.80 -3.66
C THR A 113 10.43 18.80 -3.34
N ASP A 114 11.50 19.25 -2.68
CA ASP A 114 12.68 18.40 -2.41
C ASP A 114 12.35 17.34 -1.36
N GLU A 115 11.65 17.73 -0.30
CA GLU A 115 11.22 16.82 0.74
C GLU A 115 10.22 15.79 0.22
N PHE A 116 9.21 16.23 -0.56
CA PHE A 116 8.24 15.33 -1.18
C PHE A 116 8.95 14.29 -2.06
N ASN A 117 9.85 14.74 -2.95
CA ASN A 117 10.59 13.83 -3.82
C ASN A 117 11.46 12.83 -3.04
N ARG A 118 12.08 13.28 -1.94
CA ARG A 118 12.86 12.41 -1.04
C ARG A 118 11.97 11.35 -0.38
N VAL A 119 10.84 11.75 0.19
CA VAL A 119 9.89 10.83 0.85
C VAL A 119 9.30 9.85 -0.16
N ARG A 120 8.86 10.33 -1.33
CA ARG A 120 8.37 9.50 -2.43
C ARG A 120 9.39 8.44 -2.84
N SER A 121 10.64 8.84 -3.06
CA SER A 121 11.69 7.91 -3.51
C SER A 121 12.00 6.84 -2.46
N PHE A 122 12.02 7.24 -1.18
CA PHE A 122 12.22 6.32 -0.06
C PHE A 122 11.03 5.36 0.12
N PHE A 123 9.81 5.86 -0.01
CA PHE A 123 8.58 5.06 0.01
C PHE A 123 8.58 4.02 -1.11
N LEU A 124 8.77 4.44 -2.36
CA LEU A 124 8.73 3.55 -3.54
C LEU A 124 9.75 2.41 -3.43
N LYS A 125 10.96 2.71 -2.95
CA LYS A 125 11.98 1.69 -2.72
C LYS A 125 11.53 0.65 -1.69
N GLN A 126 11.05 1.10 -0.53
CA GLN A 126 10.59 0.19 0.51
C GLN A 126 9.37 -0.62 0.07
N ALA A 127 8.41 0.04 -0.56
CA ALA A 127 7.20 -0.59 -1.06
C ALA A 127 7.54 -1.71 -2.06
N GLN A 128 8.47 -1.46 -2.99
CA GLN A 128 8.94 -2.47 -3.93
C GLN A 128 9.56 -3.68 -3.22
N GLU A 129 10.40 -3.45 -2.19
CA GLU A 129 11.00 -4.53 -1.40
C GLU A 129 9.93 -5.38 -0.70
N TYR A 130 8.92 -4.74 -0.09
CA TYR A 130 7.80 -5.41 0.56
C TYR A 130 6.94 -6.20 -0.45
N LEU A 131 6.58 -5.61 -1.59
CA LEU A 131 5.79 -6.27 -2.64
C LEU A 131 6.48 -7.53 -3.14
N ILE A 132 7.80 -7.48 -3.37
CA ILE A 132 8.58 -8.66 -3.80
C ILE A 132 8.55 -9.74 -2.72
N GLN A 133 8.76 -9.37 -1.45
CA GLN A 133 8.76 -10.35 -0.36
C GLN A 133 7.39 -10.99 -0.16
N LEU A 134 6.31 -10.20 -0.16
CA LEU A 134 4.94 -10.70 -0.07
C LEU A 134 4.62 -11.64 -1.23
N ARG A 135 4.97 -11.26 -2.45
CA ARG A 135 4.80 -12.11 -3.64
C ARG A 135 5.53 -13.44 -3.49
N ASN A 136 6.78 -13.42 -3.02
CA ASN A 136 7.56 -14.64 -2.82
C ASN A 136 6.93 -15.53 -1.73
N CYS A 137 6.46 -14.95 -0.63
CA CYS A 137 5.82 -15.67 0.48
C CYS A 137 4.49 -16.32 0.10
N TYR A 138 3.71 -15.72 -0.81
CA TYR A 138 2.34 -16.14 -1.12
C TYR A 138 2.15 -16.59 -2.59
N SER A 139 3.22 -16.78 -3.35
CA SER A 139 3.18 -17.14 -4.78
C SER A 139 2.39 -18.42 -5.10
N ASP A 140 2.35 -19.37 -4.16
CA ASP A 140 1.59 -20.63 -4.29
C ASP A 140 0.15 -20.56 -3.78
N ASN A 141 -0.26 -19.43 -3.19
CA ASN A 141 -1.61 -19.24 -2.69
C ASN A 141 -2.58 -18.89 -3.83
N GLU A 142 -3.67 -19.64 -3.97
CA GLU A 142 -4.66 -19.46 -5.03
C GLU A 142 -5.32 -18.07 -4.98
N THR A 143 -5.71 -17.59 -3.80
CA THR A 143 -6.30 -16.26 -3.62
C THR A 143 -5.33 -15.15 -4.03
N PHE A 144 -4.04 -15.32 -3.70
CA PHE A 144 -2.99 -14.39 -4.14
C PHE A 144 -2.85 -14.39 -5.67
N ARG A 145 -2.93 -15.55 -6.33
CA ARG A 145 -2.89 -15.63 -7.81
C ARG A 145 -4.10 -14.94 -8.46
N VAL A 146 -5.29 -15.08 -7.87
CA VAL A 146 -6.49 -14.34 -8.34
C VAL A 146 -6.25 -12.83 -8.24
N LEU A 147 -5.68 -12.35 -7.12
CA LEU A 147 -5.32 -10.95 -6.97
C LEU A 147 -4.29 -10.49 -8.01
N GLN A 148 -3.26 -11.29 -8.31
CA GLN A 148 -2.30 -10.99 -9.37
C GLN A 148 -2.99 -10.85 -10.74
N GLY A 149 -3.98 -11.70 -11.05
CA GLY A 149 -4.78 -11.58 -12.27
C GLY A 149 -5.55 -10.25 -12.36
N LYS A 150 -6.06 -9.73 -11.23
CA LYS A 150 -6.68 -8.38 -11.19
C LYS A 150 -5.64 -7.29 -11.50
N PHE A 151 -4.42 -7.39 -10.98
CA PHE A 151 -3.34 -6.47 -11.29
C PHE A 151 -2.89 -6.51 -12.76
N GLU A 152 -2.88 -7.68 -13.38
CA GLU A 152 -2.59 -7.82 -14.81
C GLU A 152 -3.68 -7.14 -15.68
N GLN A 153 -4.95 -7.26 -15.29
CA GLN A 153 -6.04 -6.54 -15.95
C GLN A 153 -5.87 -5.02 -15.80
N LEU A 154 -5.51 -4.54 -14.60
CA LEU A 154 -5.25 -3.12 -14.37
C LEU A 154 -4.06 -2.61 -15.20
N ASN A 155 -3.01 -3.42 -15.39
CA ASN A 155 -1.87 -3.10 -16.26
C ASN A 155 -2.22 -3.03 -17.74
N SER A 156 -3.20 -3.81 -18.20
CA SER A 156 -3.59 -3.83 -19.62
C SER A 156 -4.33 -2.57 -20.08
N LEU A 157 -4.71 -1.71 -19.15
CA LEU A 157 -5.46 -0.48 -19.37
C LEU A 157 -4.59 0.78 -19.33
N ALA A 158 -3.32 0.66 -18.91
CA ALA A 158 -2.33 1.74 -18.86
C ALA A 158 -1.35 1.64 -20.04
#